data_AF-A0A1I5B7C0-F1
#
_entry.id   AF-A0A1I5B7C0-F1
#
_cell.length_a   1.000
_cell.length_b   1.000
_cell.length_c   1.000
_cell.angle_alpha   90.00
_cell.angle_beta   90.00
_cell.angle_gamma   90.00
#
_symmetry.space_group_name_H-M   'P 1'
#
loop_
_entity.id
_entity.type
_entity.pdbx_description
1 polymer ?
#
loop_
_entity_poly.entity_id
_entity_poly.type
_entity_poly.pdbx_seq_one_letter_code
_entity_poly.pdbx_strand_id
1 'polypeptide(L)'
;MIKDFDTLMITSGPVPAFVPTPACRRRSAVAHPDFAGALTVYRTHHPVVRVHPETGARALLLGHFVQRFLELSGVDSKPLFDLFQTHITRLENTVRWRWSPGDIALWDNRSTQHYAVADYGDTPRRLHRVTVAGEVPVGPAGERSVAVTGDSAAYAGVASGAA
;
A
#
# COMPACT_ATOMS: atom_id res chain seq x y z
N MET A 1 -7.89 10.73 18.13
CA MET A 1 -9.28 10.45 17.68
C MET A 1 -9.23 10.49 16.17
N ILE A 2 -9.02 9.33 15.54
CA ILE A 2 -9.03 9.19 14.08
C ILE A 2 -10.50 9.03 13.72
N LYS A 3 -11.11 10.12 13.29
CA LYS A 3 -12.36 10.11 12.55
C LYS A 3 -11.95 10.57 11.16
N ASP A 4 -12.12 9.67 10.20
CA ASP A 4 -12.57 9.94 8.84
C ASP A 4 -12.32 8.66 8.03
N PHE A 5 -13.41 7.93 7.80
CA PHE A 5 -13.47 6.76 6.94
C PHE A 5 -13.68 7.25 5.52
N ASP A 6 -12.64 7.25 4.70
CA ASP A 6 -12.79 7.59 3.28
C ASP A 6 -13.17 6.35 2.47
N THR A 7 -14.49 6.28 2.19
CA THR A 7 -15.12 5.82 0.96
C THR A 7 -14.51 4.57 0.30
N LEU A 8 -14.92 3.40 0.80
CA LEU A 8 -14.83 2.15 0.06
C LEU A 8 -16.05 2.06 -0.88
N MET A 9 -15.93 2.57 -2.10
CA MET A 9 -16.90 2.23 -3.16
C MET A 9 -16.61 0.82 -3.64
N ILE A 10 -17.32 -0.16 -3.06
CA ILE A 10 -17.42 -1.48 -3.66
C ILE A 10 -18.73 -1.53 -4.42
N THR A 11 -18.63 -1.49 -5.75
CA THR A 11 -19.79 -1.72 -6.60
C THR A 11 -19.83 -3.21 -6.95
N SER A 12 -20.82 -3.93 -6.41
CA SER A 12 -21.20 -5.25 -6.92
C SER A 12 -22.22 -5.05 -8.05
N GLY A 13 -21.80 -5.25 -9.29
CA GLY A 13 -22.67 -5.23 -10.47
C GLY A 13 -22.62 -6.57 -11.20
N PRO A 14 -23.70 -7.01 -11.85
CA PRO A 14 -23.67 -8.21 -12.68
C PRO A 14 -22.73 -7.97 -13.88
N VAL A 15 -21.58 -8.63 -13.89
CA VAL A 15 -20.68 -8.67 -15.05
C VAL A 15 -21.10 -9.88 -15.90
N PRO A 16 -21.27 -9.73 -17.23
CA PRO A 16 -21.59 -10.87 -18.08
C PRO A 16 -20.52 -11.97 -17.94
N ALA A 17 -20.98 -13.22 -17.96
CA ALA A 17 -20.14 -14.39 -17.80
C ALA A 17 -18.92 -14.31 -18.74
N PHE A 18 -17.73 -14.41 -18.14
CA PHE A 18 -16.46 -14.51 -18.87
C PHE A 18 -16.51 -15.74 -19.77
N VAL A 19 -16.47 -15.52 -21.09
CA VAL A 19 -16.34 -16.58 -22.08
C VAL A 19 -14.94 -17.19 -21.92
N PRO A 20 -14.81 -18.51 -21.68
CA PRO A 20 -13.50 -19.13 -21.56
C PRO A 20 -12.76 -19.02 -22.89
N THR A 21 -11.71 -18.21 -22.93
CA THR A 21 -10.73 -18.24 -24.03
C THR A 21 -10.01 -19.60 -24.00
N PRO A 22 -9.71 -20.19 -25.18
CA PRO A 22 -9.05 -21.49 -25.23
C PRO A 22 -7.67 -21.42 -24.59
N ALA A 23 -7.30 -22.52 -23.93
CA ALA A 23 -6.08 -22.78 -23.18
C ALA A 23 -4.92 -21.81 -23.45
N CYS A 24 -4.52 -21.08 -22.41
CA CYS A 24 -3.24 -20.37 -22.37
C CYS A 24 -2.12 -21.40 -22.56
N ARG A 25 -1.63 -21.54 -23.81
CA ARG A 25 -0.34 -22.18 -24.07
C ARG A 25 0.68 -21.49 -23.19
N ARG A 26 1.35 -22.26 -22.32
CA ARG A 26 2.59 -21.82 -21.66
C ARG A 26 3.52 -21.31 -22.75
N ARG A 27 3.62 -19.98 -22.91
CA ARG A 27 4.79 -19.39 -23.55
C ARG A 27 5.92 -19.60 -22.55
N SER A 28 6.89 -20.41 -22.94
CA SER A 28 8.16 -20.52 -22.25
C SER A 28 8.65 -19.13 -21.88
N ALA A 29 9.06 -18.94 -20.64
CA ALA A 29 9.77 -17.73 -20.25
C ALA A 29 10.99 -17.59 -21.17
N VAL A 30 10.98 -16.61 -22.06
CA VAL A 30 12.20 -16.18 -22.72
C VAL A 30 12.96 -15.43 -21.63
N ALA A 31 13.96 -16.11 -21.06
CA ALA A 31 14.92 -15.46 -20.19
C ALA A 31 15.65 -14.40 -21.02
N HIS A 32 15.37 -13.13 -20.74
CA HIS A 32 16.23 -12.05 -21.21
C HIS A 32 17.59 -12.20 -20.50
N PRO A 33 18.73 -12.14 -21.21
CA PRO A 33 20.03 -12.56 -20.65
C PRO A 33 20.60 -11.65 -19.55
N ASP A 34 19.94 -10.54 -19.20
CA ASP A 34 20.49 -9.50 -18.32
C ASP A 34 19.78 -9.38 -16.96
N PHE A 35 18.96 -10.35 -16.55
CA PHE A 35 18.40 -10.39 -15.19
C PHE A 35 19.42 -10.89 -14.14
N ALA A 36 20.60 -10.29 -14.12
CA ALA A 36 21.43 -10.20 -12.91
C ALA A 36 20.94 -9.01 -12.06
N GLY A 37 19.65 -9.00 -11.72
CA GLY A 37 19.02 -7.89 -11.01
C GLY A 37 19.42 -7.89 -9.55
N ALA A 38 20.45 -7.13 -9.19
CA ALA A 38 20.69 -6.76 -7.80
C ALA A 38 19.39 -6.18 -7.23
N LEU A 39 18.88 -6.74 -6.13
CA LEU A 39 17.74 -6.17 -5.42
C LEU A 39 18.12 -4.75 -4.98
N THR A 40 17.57 -3.74 -5.64
CA THR A 40 17.80 -2.35 -5.25
C THR A 40 17.17 -2.13 -3.89
N VAL A 41 18.00 -1.78 -2.90
CA VAL A 41 17.54 -1.50 -1.54
C VAL A 41 17.06 -0.06 -1.47
N TYR A 42 15.79 0.12 -1.14
CA TYR A 42 15.21 1.44 -0.90
C TYR A 42 15.13 1.71 0.60
N ARG A 43 15.54 2.90 1.02
CA ARG A 43 15.41 3.38 2.40
C ARG A 43 14.94 4.82 2.38
N THR A 44 13.87 5.11 3.10
CA THR A 44 13.26 6.44 3.15
C THR A 44 12.81 6.74 4.57
N HIS A 45 13.05 7.96 5.02
CA HIS A 45 12.50 8.48 6.25
C HIS A 45 11.16 9.15 5.95
N HIS A 46 10.10 8.65 6.58
CA HIS A 46 8.75 9.19 6.47
C HIS A 46 8.30 9.72 7.82
N PRO A 47 7.47 10.79 7.87
CA PRO A 47 6.84 11.22 9.11
C PRO A 47 5.82 10.16 9.55
N VAL A 48 5.74 9.88 10.85
CA VAL A 48 4.80 8.89 11.42
C VAL A 48 3.36 9.32 11.20
N VAL A 49 3.11 10.64 11.28
CA VAL A 49 1.83 11.25 10.93
C VAL A 49 2.06 11.99 9.63
N ARG A 50 1.22 11.73 8.63
CA ARG A 50 1.15 12.54 7.41
C ARG A 50 -0.12 13.38 7.39
N VAL A 51 -0.07 14.51 6.69
CA VAL A 51 -1.24 15.30 6.31
C VAL A 51 -1.70 14.85 4.93
N HIS A 52 -3.00 14.59 4.79
CA HIS A 52 -3.60 14.25 3.52
C HIS A 52 -3.70 15.51 2.64
N PRO A 53 -3.16 15.52 1.42
CA PRO A 53 -3.08 16.74 0.61
C PRO A 53 -4.44 17.28 0.19
N GLU A 54 -5.42 16.39 -0.05
CA GLU A 54 -6.76 16.80 -0.51
C GLU A 54 -7.72 17.12 0.64
N THR A 55 -7.76 16.29 1.70
CA THR A 55 -8.70 16.46 2.82
C THR A 55 -8.14 17.26 3.98
N GLY A 56 -6.81 17.42 4.09
CA GLY A 56 -6.14 18.02 5.25
C GLY A 56 -6.15 17.14 6.51
N ALA A 57 -6.78 15.96 6.47
CA ALA A 57 -6.84 15.04 7.60
C ALA A 57 -5.46 14.49 7.96
N ARG A 58 -5.28 14.11 9.23
CA ARG A 58 -4.04 13.49 9.71
C ARG A 58 -4.18 11.98 9.72
N ALA A 59 -3.25 11.29 9.06
CA ALA A 59 -3.24 9.83 8.98
C ALA A 59 -1.90 9.26 9.46
N LEU A 60 -1.92 8.06 10.05
CA LEU A 60 -0.72 7.34 10.45
C LEU A 60 -0.09 6.65 9.24
N LEU A 61 1.15 6.99 8.94
CA LEU A 61 1.96 6.36 7.90
C LEU A 61 2.89 5.33 8.54
N LEU A 62 2.38 4.11 8.67
CA LEU A 62 3.07 2.96 9.26
C LEU A 62 2.82 1.71 8.40
N GLY A 63 3.21 0.55 8.91
CA GLY A 63 2.99 -0.75 8.28
C GLY A 63 4.22 -1.63 8.42
N HIS A 64 4.18 -2.80 7.76
CA HIS A 64 5.24 -3.81 7.87
C HIS A 64 6.60 -3.38 7.27
N PHE A 65 6.66 -2.26 6.53
CA PHE A 65 7.90 -1.72 5.98
C PHE A 65 8.70 -0.87 6.97
N VAL A 66 8.12 -0.51 8.13
CA VAL A 66 8.81 0.28 9.15
C VAL A 66 9.92 -0.56 9.81
N GLN A 67 11.13 -0.02 9.87
CA GLN A 67 12.28 -0.68 10.50
C GLN A 67 12.54 -0.19 11.92
N ARG A 68 12.47 1.13 12.13
CA ARG A 68 12.65 1.80 13.43
C ARG A 68 12.10 3.22 13.35
N PHE A 69 11.91 3.85 14.51
CA PHE A 69 11.73 5.29 14.57
C PHE A 69 13.09 5.99 14.62
N LEU A 70 13.15 7.20 14.07
CA LEU A 70 14.35 8.02 14.21
C LEU A 70 14.57 8.37 15.68
N GLU A 71 15.84 8.52 16.06
CA GLU A 71 16.28 8.87 17.42
C GLU A 71 15.97 7.82 18.51
N LEU A 72 15.28 6.73 18.17
CA LEU A 72 15.04 5.61 19.05
C LEU A 72 15.89 4.41 18.65
N SER A 73 16.32 3.64 19.66
CA SER A 73 16.92 2.33 19.41
C SER A 73 15.87 1.38 18.80
N GLY A 74 16.30 0.29 18.17
CA GLY A 74 15.37 -0.73 17.67
C GLY A 74 14.54 -1.37 18.79
N VAL A 75 15.12 -1.48 19.98
CA VAL A 75 14.45 -2.04 21.17
C VAL A 75 13.34 -1.10 21.64
N ASP A 76 13.60 0.20 21.69
CA ASP A 76 12.61 1.20 22.13
C ASP A 76 11.57 1.47 21.04
N SER A 77 11.93 1.29 19.77
CA SER A 77 11.01 1.49 18.65
C SER A 77 9.89 0.46 18.63
N LYS A 78 10.17 -0.79 19.02
CA LYS A 78 9.22 -1.89 18.89
C LYS A 78 7.94 -1.70 19.73
N PRO A 79 8.00 -1.40 21.04
CA PRO A 79 6.80 -1.14 21.84
C PRO A 79 5.93 -0.01 21.28
N LEU A 80 6.56 1.06 20.77
CA LEU A 80 5.85 2.18 20.18
C LEU A 80 5.17 1.81 18.86
N PHE A 81 5.84 1.00 18.03
CA PHE A 81 5.27 0.47 16.80
C PHE A 81 4.07 -0.43 17.09
N ASP A 82 4.21 -1.34 18.06
CA ASP A 82 3.13 -2.25 18.46
C ASP A 82 1.92 -1.49 19.01
N LEU A 83 2.14 -0.41 19.77
CA LEU A 83 1.08 0.48 20.26
C LEU A 83 0.26 1.07 19.10
N PHE A 84 0.95 1.69 18.13
CA PHE A 84 0.28 2.32 16.99
C PHE A 84 -0.40 1.29 16.08
N GLN A 85 0.28 0.19 15.77
CA GLN A 85 -0.29 -0.85 14.94
C GLN A 85 -1.51 -1.48 15.61
N THR A 86 -1.48 -1.71 16.93
CA THR A 86 -2.64 -2.21 17.68
C THR A 86 -3.82 -1.25 17.59
N HIS A 87 -3.58 0.07 17.60
CA HIS A 87 -4.65 1.06 17.40
C HIS A 87 -5.20 1.02 15.97
N ILE A 88 -4.32 0.93 14.97
CA ILE A 88 -4.69 0.90 13.55
C ILE A 88 -5.52 -0.34 13.22
N THR A 89 -5.15 -1.51 13.75
CA THR A 89 -5.79 -2.80 13.44
C THR A 89 -6.94 -3.19 14.36
N ARG A 90 -7.39 -2.27 15.24
CA ARG A 90 -8.61 -2.45 16.03
C ARG A 90 -9.79 -2.73 15.11
N LEU A 91 -10.64 -3.68 15.47
CA LEU A 91 -11.74 -4.12 14.60
C LEU A 91 -12.69 -2.98 14.24
N GLU A 92 -12.86 -2.02 15.14
CA GLU A 92 -13.65 -0.80 14.95
C GLU A 92 -13.13 0.09 13.82
N ASN A 93 -11.85 -0.02 13.46
CA ASN A 93 -11.18 0.73 12.40
C ASN A 93 -11.04 -0.09 11.10
N THR A 94 -11.56 -1.31 11.05
CA THR A 94 -11.36 -2.23 9.94
C THR A 94 -12.64 -2.59 9.22
N VAL A 95 -12.53 -2.81 7.93
CA VAL A 95 -13.55 -3.47 7.12
C VAL A 95 -12.95 -4.72 6.51
N ARG A 96 -13.69 -5.84 6.58
CA ARG A 96 -13.29 -7.12 5.98
C ARG A 96 -14.20 -7.42 4.81
N TRP A 97 -13.61 -7.55 3.62
CA TRP A 97 -14.35 -7.85 2.39
C TRP A 97 -14.24 -9.33 1.99
N ARG A 98 -15.36 -9.90 1.57
CA ARG A 98 -15.42 -11.22 0.95
C ARG A 98 -15.59 -11.06 -0.56
N TRP A 99 -14.51 -11.33 -1.29
CA TRP A 99 -14.45 -11.19 -2.74
C TRP A 99 -15.41 -12.12 -3.47
N SER A 100 -16.12 -11.57 -4.45
CA SER A 100 -16.92 -12.27 -5.45
C SER A 100 -16.46 -11.89 -6.87
N PRO A 101 -16.69 -12.74 -7.88
CA PRO A 101 -16.39 -12.39 -9.27
C PRO A 101 -17.10 -11.10 -9.69
N GLY A 102 -16.35 -10.17 -10.27
CA GLY A 102 -16.85 -8.85 -10.69
C GLY A 102 -16.66 -7.74 -9.65
N ASP A 103 -16.28 -8.07 -8.41
CA ASP A 103 -15.99 -7.06 -7.40
C ASP A 103 -14.74 -6.24 -7.76
N ILE A 104 -14.83 -4.94 -7.50
CA ILE A 104 -13.71 -4.02 -7.57
C ILE A 104 -13.65 -3.29 -6.23
N ALA A 105 -12.45 -3.21 -5.64
CA ALA A 105 -12.20 -2.38 -4.47
C ALA A 105 -11.27 -1.23 -4.86
N LEU A 106 -11.62 -0.04 -4.41
CA LEU A 106 -10.78 1.14 -4.44
C LEU A 106 -10.52 1.54 -2.99
N TRP A 107 -9.29 1.91 -2.69
CA TRP A 107 -8.92 2.42 -1.37
C TRP A 107 -7.89 3.52 -1.51
N ASP A 108 -7.96 4.52 -0.63
CA ASP A 108 -6.93 5.54 -0.54
C ASP A 108 -5.73 5.00 0.26
N ASN A 109 -4.63 4.73 -0.43
CA ASN A 109 -3.40 4.21 0.20
C ASN A 109 -2.69 5.24 1.09
N ARG A 110 -3.13 6.51 1.10
CA ARG A 110 -2.59 7.57 1.95
C ARG A 110 -3.18 7.53 3.36
N SER A 111 -4.34 6.90 3.55
CA SER A 111 -5.07 6.84 4.82
C SER A 111 -5.40 5.41 5.29
N THR A 112 -4.98 4.38 4.55
CA THR A 112 -5.34 2.99 4.84
C THR A 112 -4.14 2.05 4.93
N GLN A 113 -4.29 1.00 5.74
CA GLN A 113 -3.51 -0.23 5.65
C GLN A 113 -4.44 -1.35 5.20
N HIS A 114 -3.90 -2.36 4.50
CA HIS A 114 -4.67 -3.53 4.09
C HIS A 114 -3.89 -4.81 4.37
N TYR A 115 -4.64 -5.89 4.60
CA TYR A 115 -4.09 -7.21 4.85
C TYR A 115 -4.85 -8.25 4.05
N ALA A 116 -4.12 -9.08 3.29
CA ALA A 116 -4.68 -10.22 2.58
C ALA A 116 -4.69 -11.42 3.51
N VAL A 117 -5.87 -11.83 3.97
CA VAL A 117 -6.03 -13.02 4.81
C VAL A 117 -5.74 -14.27 4.00
N ALA A 118 -4.87 -15.14 4.51
CA ALA A 118 -4.51 -16.41 3.90
C ALA A 118 -5.31 -17.58 4.50
N ASP A 119 -6.64 -17.48 4.48
CA ASP A 119 -7.58 -18.43 5.10
C ASP A 119 -8.29 -19.35 4.08
N TYR A 120 -7.67 -19.58 2.92
CA TYR A 120 -8.26 -20.33 1.80
C TYR A 120 -7.53 -21.64 1.45
N GLY A 121 -6.60 -22.08 2.30
CA GLY A 121 -5.77 -23.27 2.07
C GLY A 121 -4.99 -23.19 0.77
N ASP A 122 -4.99 -24.27 0.00
CA ASP A 122 -4.27 -24.36 -1.28
C ASP A 122 -5.07 -23.82 -2.49
N THR A 123 -6.23 -23.21 -2.24
CA THR A 123 -7.08 -22.69 -3.32
C THR A 123 -6.37 -21.52 -4.03
N PRO A 124 -6.22 -21.54 -5.37
CA PRO A 124 -5.58 -20.45 -6.07
C PRO A 124 -6.40 -19.17 -5.98
N ARG A 125 -5.76 -18.06 -5.58
CA ARG A 125 -6.35 -16.72 -5.52
C ARG A 125 -5.58 -15.76 -6.42
N ARG A 126 -6.26 -15.10 -7.36
CA ARG A 126 -5.65 -14.11 -8.27
C ARG A 126 -6.49 -12.84 -8.30
N LEU A 127 -5.84 -11.70 -8.05
CA LEU A 127 -6.40 -10.36 -8.23
C LEU A 127 -5.45 -9.55 -9.11
N HIS A 128 -5.98 -8.59 -9.84
CA HIS A 128 -5.21 -7.61 -10.58
C HIS A 128 -5.19 -6.30 -9.81
N ARG A 129 -4.02 -5.66 -9.71
CA ARG A 129 -3.85 -4.39 -9.01
C ARG A 129 -3.29 -3.35 -9.96
N VAL A 130 -3.95 -2.20 -10.01
CA VAL A 130 -3.43 -0.96 -10.59
C VAL A 130 -3.15 -0.01 -9.44
N THR A 131 -2.04 0.72 -9.50
CA THR A 131 -1.65 1.69 -8.48
C THR A 131 -1.47 3.04 -9.17
N VAL A 132 -2.04 4.08 -8.58
CA VAL A 132 -1.88 5.46 -9.06
C VAL A 132 -0.70 6.08 -8.32
N ALA A 133 0.13 6.84 -9.04
CA ALA A 133 1.26 7.55 -8.44
C ALA A 133 0.75 8.57 -7.41
N GLY A 134 1.39 8.59 -6.24
CA GLY A 134 1.08 9.53 -5.17
C GLY A 134 2.21 10.54 -4.95
N GLU A 135 1.91 11.56 -4.16
CA GLU A 135 2.88 12.56 -3.74
C GLU A 135 3.80 12.10 -2.59
N VAL A 136 4.89 12.84 -2.38
CA VAL A 136 5.78 12.64 -1.23
C VAL A 136 5.05 13.05 0.07
N PRO A 137 4.98 12.17 1.09
CA PRO A 137 4.29 12.48 2.34
C PRO A 137 4.90 13.70 3.05
N VAL A 138 4.00 14.56 3.54
CA VAL A 138 4.32 15.75 4.34
C VAL A 138 3.73 15.58 5.74
N GLY A 139 4.52 15.84 6.78
CA GLY A 139 4.09 15.77 8.16
C GLY A 139 3.41 17.06 8.64
N PRO A 140 2.91 17.09 9.89
CA PRO A 140 2.14 18.19 10.42
C PRO A 140 2.91 19.50 10.58
N ALA A 141 4.24 19.46 10.65
CA ALA A 141 5.10 20.64 10.72
C ALA A 141 5.63 21.07 9.33
N GLY A 142 5.12 20.46 8.25
CA GLY A 142 5.54 20.74 6.88
C GLY A 142 6.78 19.96 6.43
N GLU A 143 7.28 19.05 7.26
CA GLU A 143 8.44 18.21 6.95
C GLU A 143 8.12 17.19 5.85
N ARG A 144 8.95 17.12 4.81
CA ARG A 144 8.79 16.15 3.72
C ARG A 144 9.61 14.90 4.01
N SER A 145 9.14 13.78 3.45
CA SER A 145 9.90 12.52 3.51
C SER A 145 11.24 12.64 2.78
N VAL A 146 12.27 11.97 3.31
CA VAL A 146 13.65 12.05 2.81
C VAL A 146 14.14 10.68 2.37
N ALA A 147 14.46 10.54 1.09
CA ALA A 147 15.10 9.33 0.57
C ALA A 147 16.55 9.22 1.05
N VAL A 148 16.92 8.07 1.58
CA VAL A 148 18.27 7.75 2.07
C VAL A 148 19.02 6.87 1.08
N THR A 149 18.32 5.92 0.44
CA THR A 149 18.91 5.00 -0.55
C THR A 149 17.86 4.62 -1.58
N GLY A 150 18.29 4.52 -2.84
CA GLY A 150 17.44 4.16 -3.98
C GLY A 150 16.74 5.38 -4.61
N ASP A 151 16.49 5.29 -5.92
CA ASP A 151 15.74 6.29 -6.69
C ASP A 151 14.48 5.65 -7.27
N SER A 152 13.31 6.16 -6.87
CA SER A 152 12.01 5.66 -7.31
C SER A 152 11.42 6.46 -8.49
N ALA A 153 12.17 7.38 -9.11
CA ALA A 153 11.66 8.22 -10.20
C ALA A 153 11.12 7.39 -11.38
N ALA A 154 11.83 6.32 -11.75
CA ALA A 154 11.42 5.40 -12.82
C ALA A 154 10.13 4.62 -12.47
N TYR A 155 9.84 4.40 -11.19
CA TYR A 155 8.63 3.73 -10.72
C TYR A 155 7.43 4.68 -10.65
N ALA A 156 7.66 5.91 -10.15
CA ALA A 156 6.60 6.87 -9.91
C ALA A 156 6.11 7.55 -11.20
N GLY A 157 6.90 7.54 -12.28
CA GLY A 157 6.54 8.24 -13.51
C GLY A 157 6.24 9.72 -13.25
N VAL A 158 7.21 10.44 -12.68
CA VAL A 158 7.26 11.92 -12.50
C VAL A 158 5.88 12.59 -12.35
N ALA A 159 5.27 12.49 -11.16
CA ALA A 159 4.30 13.48 -10.72
C ALA A 159 5.04 14.71 -10.15
N SER A 160 5.89 15.37 -10.95
CA SER A 160 6.45 16.67 -10.58
C SER A 160 5.48 17.79 -10.99
N GLY A 161 4.41 17.94 -10.22
CA GLY A 161 3.55 19.11 -10.27
C GLY A 161 3.97 20.08 -9.17
N ALA A 162 5.03 20.86 -9.39
CA ALA A 162 5.22 22.11 -8.68
C ALA A 162 4.27 23.13 -9.33
N ALA A 163 3.35 23.67 -8.54
CA ALA A 163 2.61 24.88 -8.83
C ALA A 163 3.09 25.97 -7.84
#